data_AF-A0A2E5X069-F1
#
_entry.id   AF-A0A2E5X069-F1
#
_cell.length_a   1.000
_cell.length_b   1.000
_cell.length_c   1.000
_cell.angle_alpha   90.00
_cell.angle_beta   90.00
_cell.angle_gamma   90.00
#
_symmetry.space_group_name_H-M   'P 1'
#
loop_
_entity.id
_entity.type
_entity.pdbx_description
1 polymer ?
#
loop_
_entity_poly.entity_id
_entity_poly.type
_entity_poly.pdbx_seq_one_letter_code
_entity_poly.pdbx_strand_id
1 'polypeptide(L)' 'MKTKKKKTRRSDTKILTDEGRLLAYLRESRNLSMRKAANIIGVSSAVVNHVENGRMDITPSLTLKFLKAYGYSLEDFRI' A
#
# COMPACT_ATOMS: atom_id res chain seq x y z
N MET A 1 -21.26 33.59 -5.35
CA MET A 1 -20.41 32.52 -5.92
C MET A 1 -20.68 31.23 -5.16
N LYS A 2 -21.19 30.16 -5.80
CA LYS A 2 -21.37 28.86 -5.13
C LYS A 2 -20.01 28.18 -5.04
N THR A 3 -19.40 28.14 -3.86
CA THR A 3 -18.18 27.37 -3.60
C THR A 3 -18.50 25.88 -3.76
N LYS A 4 -18.02 25.23 -4.83
CA LYS A 4 -18.09 23.77 -4.96
C LYS A 4 -17.32 23.17 -3.77
N LYS A 5 -18.00 22.42 -2.89
CA LYS A 5 -17.33 21.60 -1.88
C LYS A 5 -16.33 20.69 -2.60
N LYS A 6 -15.05 20.79 -2.23
CA LYS A 6 -13.98 19.94 -2.76
C LYS A 6 -14.31 18.49 -2.40
N LYS A 7 -14.51 17.62 -3.39
CA LYS A 7 -14.68 16.18 -3.13
C LYS A 7 -13.39 15.65 -2.50
N THR A 8 -13.45 15.18 -1.26
CA THR A 8 -12.31 14.57 -0.56
C THR A 8 -12.07 13.17 -1.10
N ARG A 9 -10.87 12.89 -1.60
CA ARG A 9 -10.46 11.54 -2.04
C ARG A 9 -9.87 10.79 -0.86
N ARG A 10 -9.95 9.46 -0.86
CA ARG A 10 -9.34 8.65 0.20
C ARG A 10 -7.83 8.89 0.33
N SER A 11 -7.15 9.11 -0.80
CA SER A 11 -5.73 9.46 -0.89
C SER A 11 -5.32 10.74 -0.17
N ASP A 12 -6.28 11.65 0.05
CA ASP A 12 -6.03 12.95 0.66
C ASP A 12 -5.85 12.82 2.19
N THR A 13 -6.40 11.76 2.79
CA THR A 13 -6.32 11.48 4.23
C THR A 13 -5.26 10.41 4.49
N LYS A 14 -4.38 10.64 5.48
CA LYS A 14 -3.44 9.61 5.95
C LYS A 14 -4.00 8.95 7.21
N ILE A 15 -4.37 7.68 7.13
CA ILE A 15 -4.80 6.86 8.27
C ILE A 15 -3.82 5.69 8.33
N LEU A 16 -2.80 5.81 9.17
CA LEU A 16 -1.79 4.75 9.31
C LEU A 16 -2.44 3.50 9.88
N THR A 17 -2.22 2.37 9.23
CA THR A 17 -2.63 1.06 9.71
C THR A 17 -1.40 0.20 9.93
N ASP A 18 -1.52 -0.82 10.79
CA ASP A 18 -0.41 -1.72 11.08
C ASP A 18 -0.05 -2.58 9.86
N GLU A 19 -1.04 -2.93 9.04
CA GLU A 19 -0.86 -3.65 7.78
C GLU A 19 -0.02 -2.83 6.80
N GLY A 20 -0.32 -1.54 6.62
CA GLY A 20 0.44 -0.65 5.74
C GLY A 20 1.90 -0.51 6.19
N ARG A 21 2.12 -0.36 7.51
CA ARG A 21 3.46 -0.31 8.10
C ARG A 21 4.22 -1.61 7.92
N LEU A 22 3.56 -2.75 8.15
CA LEU A 22 4.16 -4.07 7.98
C LEU A 22 4.56 -4.30 6.51
N LEU A 23 3.71 -3.94 5.55
CA LEU A 23 4.05 -4.04 4.12
C LEU A 23 5.27 -3.18 3.75
N ALA A 24 5.38 -1.97 4.28
CA ALA A 24 6.56 -1.12 4.07
C ALA A 24 7.83 -1.79 4.61
N TYR A 25 7.76 -2.33 5.82
CA TYR A 25 8.86 -3.06 6.44
C TYR A 25 9.28 -4.30 5.63
N LEU A 26 8.31 -5.11 5.19
CA LEU A 26 8.56 -6.30 4.36
C LEU A 26 9.17 -5.95 3.01
N ARG A 27 8.78 -4.83 2.40
CA ARG A 27 9.40 -4.32 1.16
C ARG A 27 10.87 -3.96 1.39
N GLU A 28 11.13 -3.23 2.46
CA GLU A 28 12.47 -2.70 2.79
C GLU A 28 13.43 -3.81 3.21
N SER A 29 12.96 -4.83 3.93
CA SER A 29 13.76 -6.01 4.27
C SER A 29 14.24 -6.80 3.05
N ARG A 30 13.58 -6.60 1.89
CA ARG A 30 13.96 -7.18 0.59
C ARG A 30 14.73 -6.20 -0.30
N ASN A 31 15.12 -5.03 0.21
CA ASN A 31 15.81 -3.96 -0.52
C ASN A 31 15.06 -3.53 -1.80
N LEU A 32 13.72 -3.58 -1.79
CA LEU A 32 12.90 -3.17 -2.91
C LEU A 32 12.52 -1.69 -2.78
N SER A 33 12.77 -0.89 -3.82
CA SER A 33 12.17 0.43 -3.90
C SER A 33 10.68 0.31 -4.21
N MET A 34 9.88 1.31 -3.84
CA MET A 34 8.44 1.35 -4.19
C MET A 34 8.21 1.18 -5.70
N ARG A 35 9.09 1.73 -6.55
CA ARG A 35 9.02 1.57 -8.01
C ARG A 35 9.29 0.13 -8.45
N LYS A 36 10.30 -0.53 -7.88
CA LYS A 36 10.58 -1.95 -8.17
C LYS A 36 9.43 -2.83 -7.71
N ALA A 37 8.93 -2.63 -6.48
CA ALA A 37 7.77 -3.32 -5.95
C ALA A 37 6.54 -3.17 -6.86
N ALA A 38 6.22 -1.94 -7.25
CA ALA A 38 5.09 -1.64 -8.13
C ALA A 38 5.18 -2.36 -9.48
N ASN A 39 6.38 -2.43 -10.07
CA ASN A 39 6.62 -3.17 -11.31
C ASN A 39 6.38 -4.68 -11.14
N ILE A 40 6.80 -5.27 -10.02
CA ILE A 40 6.59 -6.70 -9.73
C ILE A 40 5.10 -7.00 -9.49
N ILE A 41 4.41 -6.13 -8.77
CA ILE A 41 2.99 -6.26 -8.43
C ILE A 41 2.08 -5.99 -9.64
N GLY A 42 2.56 -5.19 -10.62
CA GLY A 42 1.77 -4.74 -11.77
C GLY A 42 0.85 -3.57 -11.44
N VAL A 43 1.28 -2.65 -10.56
CA VAL A 43 0.53 -1.43 -10.17
C VAL A 43 1.41 -0.19 -10.32
N SER A 44 0.86 1.00 -10.08
CA SER A 44 1.67 2.22 -10.03
C SER A 44 2.43 2.33 -8.70
N SER A 45 3.58 3.02 -8.71
CA SER A 45 4.32 3.33 -7.48
C SER A 45 3.51 4.17 -6.50
N ALA A 46 2.53 4.95 -7.00
CA ALA A 46 1.58 5.68 -6.18
C ALA A 46 0.68 4.73 -5.37
N VAL A 47 0.24 3.60 -5.93
CA VAL A 47 -0.54 2.58 -5.20
C VAL A 47 0.29 2.03 -4.04
N VAL A 48 1.54 1.64 -4.30
CA VAL A 48 2.45 1.16 -3.24
C VAL A 48 2.62 2.19 -2.14
N ASN A 49 2.94 3.44 -2.50
CA ASN A 49 3.06 4.54 -1.55
C ASN A 49 1.76 4.77 -0.75
N HIS A 50 0.61 4.75 -1.42
CA HIS A 50 -0.67 5.01 -0.78
C HIS A 50 -1.07 3.90 0.19
N VAL A 51 -0.85 2.64 -0.17
CA VAL A 51 -1.12 1.50 0.70
C VAL A 51 -0.18 1.52 1.91
N GLU A 52 1.13 1.58 1.68
CA GLU A 52 2.13 1.55 2.76
C GLU A 52 1.98 2.72 3.74
N ASN A 53 1.54 3.89 3.26
CA ASN A 53 1.32 5.06 4.11
C ASN A 53 -0.11 5.24 4.59
N GLY A 54 -1.03 4.29 4.36
CA GLY A 54 -2.40 4.38 4.88
C GLY A 54 -3.27 5.47 4.21
N ARG A 55 -2.93 5.83 2.98
CA ARG A 55 -3.70 6.74 2.10
C ARG A 55 -4.65 5.97 1.17
N MET A 56 -4.59 4.66 1.17
CA MET A 56 -5.49 3.78 0.43
C MET A 56 -5.82 2.59 1.32
N ASP A 57 -7.10 2.24 1.35
CA ASP A 57 -7.54 1.05 2.08
C ASP A 57 -7.11 -0.19 1.29
N ILE A 58 -6.51 -1.16 1.97
CA ILE A 58 -5.98 -2.36 1.34
C ILE A 58 -7.04 -3.46 1.35
N THR A 59 -7.26 -4.08 0.19
CA THR A 59 -8.14 -5.25 0.07
C THR A 59 -7.34 -6.55 0.26
N PRO A 60 -7.96 -7.66 0.69
CA PRO A 60 -7.27 -8.95 0.82
C PRO A 60 -6.57 -9.40 -0.47
N SER A 61 -7.18 -9.15 -1.62
CA SER A 61 -6.60 -9.46 -2.93
C SER A 61 -5.36 -8.63 -3.25
N LEU A 62 -5.32 -7.37 -2.81
CA LEU A 62 -4.15 -6.51 -2.97
C LEU A 62 -3.05 -6.89 -2.00
N THR A 63 -3.38 -7.18 -0.74
CA THR A 63 -2.44 -7.71 0.27
C THR A 63 -1.70 -8.94 -0.26
N LEU A 64 -2.43 -9.91 -0.81
CA LEU A 64 -1.85 -11.11 -1.42
C LEU A 64 -0.84 -10.80 -2.53
N LYS A 65 -1.12 -9.81 -3.38
CA LYS A 65 -0.18 -9.42 -4.44
C LYS A 65 1.10 -8.79 -3.86
N PHE A 66 0.97 -7.96 -2.84
CA PHE A 66 2.13 -7.36 -2.15
C PHE A 66 2.98 -8.44 -1.49
N LEU A 67 2.37 -9.33 -0.72
CA LEU A 67 3.06 -10.44 -0.05
C LEU A 67 3.79 -11.33 -1.04
N LYS A 68 3.13 -11.74 -2.14
CA LYS A 68 3.75 -12.51 -3.21
C LYS A 68 4.93 -11.78 -3.85
N ALA A 69 4.82 -10.47 -4.08
CA ALA A 69 5.91 -9.67 -4.64
C ALA A 69 7.10 -9.51 -3.69
N TYR A 70 6.85 -9.52 -2.38
CA TYR A 70 7.90 -9.44 -1.35
C TYR A 70 8.47 -10.82 -1.00
N GLY A 71 7.77 -11.90 -1.34
CA GLY A 71 8.18 -13.28 -1.08
C GLY A 71 7.73 -13.80 0.29
N TYR A 72 6.61 -13.31 0.79
CA TYR A 72 6.00 -13.73 2.06
C TYR A 72 4.63 -14.40 1.81
N SER A 73 4.22 -15.21 2.79
CA SER A 73 2.91 -15.83 2.85
C SER A 73 1.91 -14.98 3.63
N LEU A 74 0.63 -15.35 3.59
CA LEU A 74 -0.41 -14.72 4.42
C LEU A 74 -0.21 -15.05 5.90
N GLU A 75 0.34 -16.22 6.20
CA GLU A 75 0.69 -16.63 7.56
C GLU A 75 1.72 -15.68 8.19
N ASP A 76 2.72 -15.24 7.42
CA ASP A 76 3.72 -14.26 7.87
C ASP A 76 3.13 -12.86 8.12
N PHE A 77 1.93 -12.59 7.59
CA PHE A 77 1.26 -11.29 7.66
C PHE A 77 0.23 -11.18 8.79
N ARG A 78 0.00 -12.26 9.54
CA ARG A 78 -0.93 -12.23 10.68
C ARG A 78 -0.26 -11.48 11.85
N ILE A 79 -0.81 -10.32 12.18
CA ILE A 79 -0.47 -9.49 13.34
C ILE A 79 -1.38 -9.88 14.51
#